data_AF-A0A8B4GFT2-F1
#
_entry.id   AF-A0A8B4GFT2-F1
#
_cell.length_a   1.000
_cell.length_b   1.000
_cell.length_c   1.000
_cell.angle_alpha   90.00
_cell.angle_beta   90.00
_cell.angle_gamma   90.00
#
_symmetry.space_group_name_H-M   'P 1'
#
loop_
_entity.id
_entity.type
_entity.pdbx_description
1 polymer ?
#
loop_
_entity_poly.entity_id
_entity_poly.type
_entity_poly.pdbx_seq_one_letter_code
_entity_poly.pdbx_strand_id
1 'polypeptide(L)'
;MSEYLSAAELAQLSIPSLPKTPKGISDKAKREYWPNRRRAQRGGGVEYQVAGLPEEIQAAVRERQAEQLLAQSQPAVLPSVAKAKRPVAVRRMEQLGLPIDDYAMGLNDKQRDCAHARMALAAEVLRLHEVTGFGITDAVQFVVRQVESGQLSESLAYLVPVANARANNQRGISVRTLKGWVAAYRAAGSPNARLAALAPRPTKTETPVVQIAWLADFMAHHCRPSAPKLAHSYQEFAKGWLATQPAYELPSLDTVRRVWKKLPQIMQQRGRMTGAAYKSLLPYIRRDWQALRPNDVWIGDGHSFKAKVQYRKMDSAFNAWRQGKELTPEQQRYKAKLPSWQQFMADVMQCIADYNNRPHSELPRNAEGVHYTPLQYRDLRMQQENLAPDLLAEAELDVLFRPQEVRKVARGQIELFGNVYFSTDLAELHGEDVRVAYDYDDAEWVYVYKMDGSFVCKAKVDGNKRAAMPITVRDQLAERRAKGRIKRAENTIRLAKEETRPAIEHQPDFGLLVGNGNYEPVPAKKPQIFMFESDRDEWERQQAK
;
A
#
# COMPACT_ATOMS: atom_id res chain seq x y z
N MET A 1 37.71 -59.59 -23.07
CA MET A 1 37.12 -60.40 -24.16
C MET A 1 37.65 -61.80 -23.99
N SER A 2 36.78 -62.81 -23.96
CA SER A 2 37.21 -64.21 -23.87
C SER A 2 37.95 -64.60 -25.16
N GLU A 3 39.19 -65.08 -25.05
CA GLU A 3 40.02 -65.42 -26.21
C GLU A 3 39.55 -66.68 -26.96
N TYR A 4 38.73 -67.50 -26.30
CA TYR A 4 38.16 -68.73 -26.84
C TYR A 4 36.65 -68.76 -26.62
N LEU A 5 35.90 -69.27 -27.60
CA LEU A 5 34.44 -69.43 -27.56
C LEU A 5 34.05 -70.85 -27.98
N SER A 6 33.07 -71.41 -27.28
CA SER A 6 32.50 -72.72 -27.64
C SER A 6 31.50 -72.63 -28.79
N ALA A 7 31.24 -73.77 -29.45
CA ALA A 7 30.21 -73.85 -30.49
C ALA A 7 28.82 -73.44 -29.99
N ALA A 8 28.51 -73.65 -28.71
CA ALA A 8 27.23 -73.28 -28.13
C ALA A 8 27.10 -71.76 -27.95
N GLU A 9 28.17 -71.11 -27.48
CA GLU A 9 28.22 -69.64 -27.33
C GLU A 9 28.16 -68.95 -28.70
N LEU A 10 28.87 -69.47 -29.70
CA LEU A 10 28.79 -68.95 -31.08
C LEU A 10 27.39 -69.12 -31.69
N ALA A 11 26.67 -70.20 -31.37
CA ALA A 11 25.29 -70.39 -31.83
C ALA A 11 24.33 -69.40 -31.17
N GLN A 12 24.53 -69.08 -29.88
CA GLN A 12 23.70 -68.12 -29.16
C GLN A 12 23.84 -66.69 -29.71
N LEU A 13 25.03 -66.32 -30.20
CA LEU A 13 25.26 -64.99 -30.81
C LEU A 13 24.48 -64.77 -32.12
N SER A 14 23.87 -65.82 -32.70
CA SER A 14 22.96 -65.74 -33.85
C SER A 14 23.51 -64.91 -35.02
N ILE A 15 24.79 -65.08 -35.34
CA ILE A 15 25.47 -64.35 -36.42
C ILE A 15 24.95 -64.87 -37.78
N PRO A 16 24.52 -64.00 -38.72
CA PRO A 16 23.90 -64.42 -39.98
C PRO A 16 24.76 -65.34 -40.85
N SER A 17 26.09 -65.21 -40.78
CA SER A 17 27.06 -66.02 -41.53
C SER A 17 27.42 -67.37 -40.88
N LEU A 18 26.83 -67.69 -39.72
CA LEU A 18 27.04 -68.95 -38.99
C LEU A 18 25.79 -69.83 -38.95
N PRO A 19 25.96 -71.17 -38.93
CA PRO A 19 24.86 -72.09 -38.65
C PRO A 19 24.25 -71.83 -37.26
N LYS A 20 22.92 -71.88 -37.16
CA LYS A 20 22.19 -71.61 -35.91
C LYS A 20 22.28 -72.74 -34.87
N THR A 21 22.91 -73.88 -35.21
CA THR A 21 23.03 -75.04 -34.32
C THR A 21 24.49 -75.30 -33.94
N PRO A 22 24.80 -75.67 -32.68
CA PRO A 22 26.17 -75.94 -32.24
C PRO A 22 26.88 -77.05 -33.04
N LYS A 23 26.11 -78.06 -33.48
CA LYS A 23 26.60 -79.13 -34.36
C LYS A 23 27.02 -78.57 -35.74
N GLY A 24 26.19 -77.72 -36.35
CA GLY A 24 26.51 -77.08 -37.62
C GLY A 24 27.74 -76.17 -37.56
N ILE A 25 27.95 -75.48 -36.44
CA ILE A 25 29.15 -74.67 -36.20
C ILE A 25 30.39 -75.56 -36.08
N SER A 26 30.29 -76.69 -35.37
CA SER A 26 31.41 -77.64 -35.26
C SER A 26 31.78 -78.27 -36.60
N ASP A 27 30.79 -78.58 -37.45
CA ASP A 27 31.02 -79.12 -38.79
C ASP A 27 31.58 -78.07 -39.76
N LYS A 28 31.22 -76.79 -39.59
CA LYS A 28 31.83 -75.67 -40.33
C LYS A 28 33.27 -75.43 -39.88
N ALA A 29 33.52 -75.44 -38.57
CA ALA A 29 34.86 -75.28 -38.01
C ALA A 29 35.83 -76.40 -38.41
N LYS A 30 35.35 -77.64 -38.57
CA LYS A 30 36.15 -78.75 -39.13
C LYS A 30 36.48 -78.56 -40.60
N ARG A 31 35.52 -78.06 -41.41
CA ARG A 31 35.72 -77.81 -42.85
C ARG A 31 36.69 -76.66 -43.10
N GLU A 32 36.65 -75.64 -42.26
CA GLU A 32 37.48 -74.43 -42.37
C GLU A 32 38.72 -74.46 -41.47
N TYR A 33 39.00 -75.60 -40.83
CA TYR A 33 40.19 -75.84 -39.99
C TYR A 33 40.43 -74.78 -38.91
N TRP A 34 39.38 -74.40 -38.18
CA TRP A 34 39.50 -73.37 -37.15
C TRP A 34 40.39 -73.84 -35.97
N PRO A 35 41.31 -72.98 -35.49
CA PRO A 35 42.15 -73.29 -34.34
C PRO A 35 41.30 -73.58 -33.10
N ASN A 36 41.48 -74.76 -32.52
CA ASN A 36 40.65 -75.23 -31.43
C ASN A 36 41.43 -75.89 -30.30
N ARG A 37 40.85 -75.85 -29.10
CA ARG A 37 41.39 -76.42 -27.87
C ARG A 37 40.30 -77.22 -27.15
N ARG A 38 40.68 -78.31 -26.49
CA ARG A 38 39.78 -79.05 -25.58
C ARG A 38 39.63 -78.30 -24.25
N ARG A 39 38.38 -78.10 -23.82
CA ARG A 39 38.05 -77.48 -22.53
C ARG A 39 38.43 -78.41 -21.37
N ALA A 40 39.01 -77.85 -20.31
CA ALA A 40 39.51 -78.61 -19.15
C ALA A 40 38.44 -79.00 -18.11
N GLN A 41 37.16 -78.68 -18.33
CA GLN A 41 36.06 -79.00 -17.41
C GLN A 41 35.39 -80.34 -17.73
N ARG A 42 34.75 -80.95 -16.71
CA ARG A 42 34.07 -82.25 -16.78
C ARG A 42 32.95 -82.19 -17.84
N GLY A 43 33.16 -82.84 -18.99
CA GLY A 43 32.27 -82.73 -20.17
C GLY A 43 32.96 -82.35 -21.49
N GLY A 44 34.30 -82.19 -21.53
CA GLY A 44 35.15 -82.42 -22.71
C GLY A 44 34.79 -81.76 -24.05
N GLY A 45 34.18 -80.57 -24.05
CA GLY A 45 33.86 -79.82 -25.28
C GLY A 45 35.08 -79.16 -25.95
N VAL A 46 34.95 -78.82 -27.24
CA VAL A 46 35.97 -78.09 -28.02
C VAL A 46 35.62 -76.60 -28.08
N GLU A 47 36.61 -75.74 -27.88
CA GLU A 47 36.51 -74.29 -27.98
C GLU A 47 37.38 -73.77 -29.13
N TYR A 48 36.94 -72.71 -29.79
CA TYR A 48 37.60 -72.10 -30.94
C TYR A 48 38.21 -70.76 -30.57
N GLN A 49 39.41 -70.49 -31.06
CA GLN A 49 40.11 -69.24 -30.78
C GLN A 49 39.52 -68.10 -31.62
N VAL A 50 39.14 -66.99 -30.98
CA VAL A 50 38.45 -65.88 -31.67
C VAL A 50 39.32 -65.24 -32.74
N ALA A 51 40.63 -65.10 -32.50
CA ALA A 51 41.60 -64.55 -33.45
C ALA A 51 41.85 -65.44 -34.69
N GLY A 52 41.45 -66.72 -34.62
CA GLY A 52 41.60 -67.69 -35.72
C GLY A 52 40.34 -67.86 -36.58
N LEU A 53 39.25 -67.15 -36.26
CA LEU A 53 38.01 -67.19 -37.04
C LEU A 53 38.11 -66.28 -38.28
N PRO A 54 37.32 -66.49 -39.35
CA PRO A 54 37.24 -65.56 -40.47
C PRO A 54 36.90 -64.13 -40.03
N GLU A 55 37.47 -63.12 -40.70
CA GLU A 55 37.41 -61.70 -40.29
C GLU A 55 35.98 -61.17 -40.16
N GLU A 56 35.07 -61.63 -41.02
CA GLU A 56 33.63 -61.33 -40.96
C GLU A 56 33.00 -61.81 -39.64
N ILE A 57 33.39 -62.99 -39.15
CA ILE A 57 32.89 -63.55 -37.89
C ILE A 57 33.55 -62.84 -36.71
N GLN A 58 34.83 -62.49 -36.81
CA GLN A 58 35.52 -61.72 -35.77
C GLN A 58 34.92 -60.34 -35.54
N ALA A 59 34.53 -59.65 -36.62
CA ALA A 59 33.88 -58.35 -36.57
C ALA A 59 32.50 -58.47 -35.89
N ALA A 60 31.68 -59.43 -36.33
CA ALA A 60 30.36 -59.68 -35.76
C ALA A 60 30.39 -60.10 -34.28
N VAL A 61 31.37 -60.92 -33.88
CA VAL A 61 31.58 -61.32 -32.47
C VAL A 61 31.98 -60.11 -31.62
N ARG A 62 32.89 -59.24 -32.12
CA ARG A 62 33.29 -58.01 -31.41
C ARG A 62 32.13 -57.04 -31.22
N GLU A 63 31.33 -56.84 -32.26
CA GLU A 63 30.18 -55.94 -32.23
C GLU A 63 29.13 -56.45 -31.22
N ARG A 64 28.76 -57.74 -31.27
CA ARG A 64 27.80 -58.33 -30.32
C ARG A 64 28.30 -58.37 -28.88
N GLN A 65 29.59 -58.63 -28.67
CA GLN A 65 30.19 -58.57 -27.33
C GLN A 65 30.24 -57.12 -26.81
N ALA A 66 30.48 -56.12 -27.66
CA ALA A 66 30.42 -54.72 -27.30
C ALA A 66 28.99 -54.28 -26.93
N GLU A 67 27.98 -54.70 -27.70
CA GLU A 67 26.56 -54.48 -27.38
C GLU A 67 26.17 -55.12 -26.04
N GLN A 68 26.59 -56.34 -25.76
CA GLN A 68 26.33 -57.01 -24.48
C GLN A 68 27.02 -56.32 -23.30
N LEU A 69 28.25 -55.83 -23.48
CA LEU A 69 28.96 -55.05 -22.46
C LEU A 69 28.28 -53.69 -22.19
N LEU A 70 27.76 -53.04 -23.23
CA LEU A 70 26.98 -51.80 -23.11
C LEU A 70 25.63 -52.03 -22.41
N ALA A 71 24.95 -53.14 -22.71
CA ALA A 71 23.66 -53.48 -22.12
C ALA A 71 23.76 -53.93 -20.65
N GLN A 72 24.89 -54.50 -20.23
CA GLN A 72 25.14 -54.91 -18.84
C GLN A 72 25.80 -53.80 -17.99
N SER A 73 26.27 -52.72 -18.60
CA SER A 73 26.79 -51.57 -17.87
C SER A 73 25.65 -50.65 -17.40
N GLN A 74 25.32 -50.67 -16.10
CA GLN A 74 24.70 -49.50 -15.47
C GLN A 74 25.69 -48.32 -15.54
N PRO A 75 25.23 -47.06 -15.65
CA PRO A 75 26.11 -45.92 -15.84
C PRO A 75 27.12 -45.85 -14.70
N ALA A 76 28.38 -46.16 -15.03
CA ALA A 76 29.48 -46.09 -14.09
C ALA A 76 29.66 -44.63 -13.66
N VAL A 77 29.64 -44.41 -12.34
CA VAL A 77 30.24 -43.21 -11.74
C VAL A 77 31.66 -43.12 -12.26
N LEU A 78 31.95 -42.04 -12.99
CA LEU A 78 33.27 -41.80 -13.57
C LEU A 78 34.35 -41.90 -12.48
N PRO A 79 35.45 -42.63 -12.74
CA PRO A 79 36.56 -42.71 -11.80
C PRO A 79 37.10 -41.30 -11.55
N SER A 80 37.43 -41.02 -10.29
CA SER A 80 37.98 -39.74 -9.87
C SER A 80 39.18 -39.40 -10.74
N VAL A 81 39.00 -38.40 -11.60
CA VAL A 81 40.09 -37.80 -12.36
C VAL A 81 41.15 -37.39 -11.33
N ALA A 82 42.38 -37.86 -11.54
CA ALA A 82 43.55 -37.44 -10.81
C ALA A 82 43.48 -35.93 -10.55
N LYS A 83 43.72 -35.52 -9.29
CA LYS A 83 43.55 -34.15 -8.77
C LYS A 83 44.27 -33.11 -9.63
N ALA A 84 43.67 -32.71 -10.75
CA ALA A 84 44.00 -31.49 -11.44
C ALA A 84 43.61 -30.34 -10.50
N LYS A 85 44.52 -29.39 -10.28
CA LYS A 85 44.27 -28.22 -9.43
C LYS A 85 43.01 -27.50 -9.93
N ARG A 86 41.89 -27.69 -9.22
CA ARG A 86 40.65 -26.94 -9.45
C ARG A 86 40.97 -25.44 -9.45
N PRO A 87 40.40 -24.65 -10.36
CA PRO A 87 40.64 -23.22 -10.41
C PRO A 87 40.24 -22.59 -9.08
N VAL A 88 41.02 -21.60 -8.63
CA VAL A 88 40.87 -20.90 -7.34
C VAL A 88 39.45 -20.35 -7.13
N ALA A 89 38.74 -20.05 -8.22
CA ALA A 89 37.35 -19.57 -8.23
C ALA A 89 36.35 -20.59 -7.65
N VAL A 90 36.42 -21.86 -8.08
CA VAL A 90 35.48 -22.91 -7.64
C VAL A 90 35.75 -23.30 -6.19
N ARG A 91 37.04 -23.35 -5.79
CA ARG A 91 37.45 -23.63 -4.40
C ARG A 91 36.96 -22.60 -3.38
N ARG A 92 37.02 -21.31 -3.72
CA ARG A 92 36.59 -20.24 -2.80
C ARG A 92 35.06 -20.21 -2.61
N MET A 93 34.30 -20.66 -3.61
CA MET A 93 32.82 -20.68 -3.57
C MET A 93 32.29 -21.88 -2.77
N GLU A 94 32.88 -23.08 -2.93
CA GLU A 94 32.61 -24.24 -2.04
C GLU A 94 32.97 -23.89 -0.58
N GLN A 95 34.06 -23.15 -0.34
CA GLN A 95 34.48 -22.72 1.01
C GLN A 95 33.51 -21.74 1.70
N LEU A 96 32.68 -21.04 0.94
CA LEU A 96 31.69 -20.08 1.47
C LEU A 96 30.28 -20.69 1.63
N GLY A 97 30.10 -21.97 1.31
CA GLY A 97 28.84 -22.70 1.53
C GLY A 97 27.65 -22.27 0.66
N LEU A 98 27.86 -21.44 -0.37
CA LEU A 98 26.80 -21.02 -1.28
C LEU A 98 26.60 -22.05 -2.40
N PRO A 99 25.38 -22.59 -2.61
CA PRO A 99 25.07 -23.41 -3.77
C PRO A 99 25.44 -22.65 -5.06
N ILE A 100 26.12 -23.32 -5.98
CA ILE A 100 26.56 -22.73 -7.26
C ILE A 100 25.38 -22.17 -8.06
N ASP A 101 24.20 -22.76 -7.87
CA ASP A 101 22.95 -22.36 -8.52
C ASP A 101 22.41 -21.01 -8.02
N ASP A 102 22.52 -20.71 -6.72
CA ASP A 102 22.09 -19.42 -6.16
C ASP A 102 22.93 -18.26 -6.69
N TYR A 103 24.23 -18.48 -6.88
CA TYR A 103 25.12 -17.49 -7.48
C TYR A 103 24.82 -17.29 -8.98
N ALA A 104 24.56 -18.37 -9.70
CA ALA A 104 24.20 -18.30 -11.11
C ALA A 104 22.89 -17.50 -11.32
N MET A 105 21.92 -17.66 -10.41
CA MET A 105 20.67 -16.88 -10.41
C MET A 105 20.88 -15.40 -10.03
N GLY A 106 21.87 -15.09 -9.20
CA GLY A 106 22.16 -13.71 -8.77
C GLY A 106 22.92 -12.83 -9.78
N LEU A 107 23.24 -13.35 -10.98
CA LEU A 107 23.97 -12.60 -12.01
C LEU A 107 23.06 -11.65 -12.81
N ASN A 108 23.54 -10.42 -13.01
CA ASN A 108 22.88 -9.43 -13.88
C ASN A 108 22.89 -9.91 -15.35
N ASP A 109 21.89 -9.48 -16.15
CA ASP A 109 21.77 -9.80 -17.58
C ASP A 109 23.08 -9.54 -18.34
N LYS A 110 23.70 -8.37 -18.12
CA LYS A 110 25.00 -8.03 -18.74
C LYS A 110 26.13 -9.00 -18.36
N GLN A 111 26.11 -9.53 -17.13
CA GLN A 111 27.11 -10.51 -16.70
C GLN A 111 26.83 -11.88 -17.31
N ARG A 112 25.54 -12.26 -17.46
CA ARG A 112 25.11 -13.46 -18.15
C ARG A 112 25.47 -13.43 -19.63
N ASP A 113 25.15 -12.35 -20.33
CA ASP A 113 25.49 -12.19 -21.76
C ASP A 113 26.99 -12.26 -22.00
N CYS A 114 27.76 -11.61 -21.13
CA CYS A 114 29.22 -11.69 -21.17
C CYS A 114 29.73 -13.12 -20.91
N ALA A 115 29.14 -13.84 -19.95
CA ALA A 115 29.48 -15.23 -19.67
C ALA A 115 29.13 -16.15 -20.85
N HIS A 116 27.95 -15.99 -21.46
CA HIS A 116 27.52 -16.73 -22.64
C HIS A 116 28.44 -16.48 -23.84
N ALA A 117 28.81 -15.22 -24.09
CA ALA A 117 29.76 -14.87 -25.14
C ALA A 117 31.13 -15.53 -24.91
N ARG A 118 31.63 -15.53 -23.66
CA ARG A 118 32.89 -16.22 -23.31
C ARG A 118 32.78 -17.75 -23.44
N MET A 119 31.63 -18.34 -23.12
CA MET A 119 31.35 -19.77 -23.28
C MET A 119 31.34 -20.17 -24.76
N ALA A 120 30.70 -19.39 -25.61
CA ALA A 120 30.63 -19.64 -27.05
C ALA A 120 32.04 -19.61 -27.68
N LEU A 121 32.85 -18.60 -27.34
CA LEU A 121 34.24 -18.51 -27.82
C LEU A 121 35.11 -19.66 -27.28
N ALA A 122 34.93 -20.06 -26.02
CA ALA A 122 35.65 -21.20 -25.46
C ALA A 122 35.23 -22.54 -26.10
N ALA A 123 33.94 -22.71 -26.39
CA ALA A 123 33.41 -23.89 -27.07
C ALA A 123 33.93 -24.00 -28.51
N GLU A 124 34.02 -22.87 -29.24
CA GLU A 124 34.57 -22.87 -30.60
C GLU A 124 36.05 -23.26 -30.62
N VAL A 125 36.85 -22.78 -29.66
CA VAL A 125 38.26 -23.20 -29.53
C VAL A 125 38.37 -24.71 -29.29
N LEU A 126 37.48 -25.28 -28.46
CA LEU A 126 37.46 -26.72 -28.20
C LEU A 126 37.02 -27.52 -29.42
N ARG A 127 36.00 -27.04 -30.15
CA ARG A 127 35.57 -27.63 -31.42
C ARG A 127 36.71 -27.65 -32.44
N LEU A 128 37.45 -26.56 -32.57
CA LEU A 128 38.62 -26.49 -33.46
C LEU A 128 39.71 -27.46 -33.03
N HIS A 129 40.00 -27.58 -31.74
CA HIS A 129 40.94 -28.56 -31.19
C HIS A 129 40.54 -29.99 -31.57
N GLU A 130 39.26 -30.35 -31.43
CA GLU A 130 38.75 -31.69 -31.71
C GLU A 130 38.76 -32.03 -33.21
N VAL A 131 38.37 -31.08 -34.07
CA VAL A 131 38.26 -31.31 -35.53
C VAL A 131 39.62 -31.33 -36.23
N THR A 132 40.55 -30.47 -35.78
CA THR A 132 41.86 -30.30 -36.45
C THR A 132 43.01 -31.07 -35.79
N GLY A 133 42.84 -31.48 -34.53
CA GLY A 133 43.90 -32.08 -33.72
C GLY A 133 44.97 -31.11 -33.22
N PHE A 134 44.82 -29.80 -33.45
CA PHE A 134 45.78 -28.78 -32.98
C PHE A 134 45.94 -28.78 -31.46
N GLY A 135 47.11 -28.41 -30.94
CA GLY A 135 47.23 -28.15 -29.50
C GLY A 135 46.27 -27.03 -29.06
N ILE A 136 45.76 -27.07 -27.83
CA ILE A 136 44.80 -26.06 -27.33
C ILE A 136 45.39 -24.64 -27.42
N THR A 137 46.70 -24.49 -27.21
CA THR A 137 47.37 -23.19 -27.36
C THR A 137 47.36 -22.72 -28.81
N ASP A 138 47.55 -23.63 -29.77
CA ASP A 138 47.57 -23.33 -31.20
C ASP A 138 46.17 -23.01 -31.71
N ALA A 139 45.15 -23.73 -31.23
CA ALA A 139 43.74 -23.44 -31.50
C ALA A 139 43.33 -22.05 -30.95
N VAL A 140 43.77 -21.68 -29.74
CA VAL A 140 43.55 -20.32 -29.20
C VAL A 140 44.23 -19.26 -30.07
N GLN A 141 45.49 -19.47 -30.47
CA GLN A 141 46.22 -18.53 -31.32
C GLN A 141 45.55 -18.36 -32.68
N PHE A 142 45.04 -19.45 -33.25
CA PHE A 142 44.31 -19.44 -34.51
C PHE A 142 43.03 -18.61 -34.42
N VAL A 143 42.21 -18.80 -33.38
CA VAL A 143 40.99 -18.01 -33.18
C VAL A 143 41.31 -16.53 -32.95
N VAL A 144 42.34 -16.20 -32.16
CA VAL A 144 42.75 -14.80 -31.98
C VAL A 144 43.22 -14.17 -33.30
N ARG A 145 43.96 -14.92 -34.12
CA ARG A 145 44.38 -14.47 -35.45
C ARG A 145 43.19 -14.24 -36.38
N GLN A 146 42.16 -15.10 -36.33
CA GLN A 146 40.91 -14.90 -37.09
C GLN A 146 40.12 -13.68 -36.63
N VAL A 147 40.14 -13.36 -35.34
CA VAL A 147 39.54 -12.13 -34.79
C VAL A 147 40.28 -10.89 -35.31
N GLU A 148 41.61 -10.93 -35.37
CA GLU A 148 42.44 -9.83 -35.88
C GLU A 148 42.32 -9.66 -37.40
N SER A 149 42.22 -10.75 -38.16
CA SER A 149 42.08 -10.73 -39.62
C SER A 149 40.65 -10.54 -40.12
N GLY A 150 39.65 -10.53 -39.22
CA GLY A 150 38.24 -10.40 -39.57
C GLY A 150 37.65 -11.63 -40.30
N GLN A 151 38.29 -12.79 -40.18
CA GLN A 151 37.87 -14.03 -40.87
C GLN A 151 36.96 -14.92 -40.01
N LEU A 152 36.54 -14.44 -38.84
CA LEU A 152 35.63 -15.16 -37.95
C LEU A 152 34.19 -15.12 -38.49
N SER A 153 33.39 -16.12 -38.16
CA SER A 153 31.96 -16.10 -38.50
C SER A 153 31.25 -14.88 -37.90
N GLU A 154 30.25 -14.35 -38.61
CA GLU A 154 29.52 -13.13 -38.22
C GLU A 154 28.94 -13.23 -36.79
N SER A 155 28.39 -14.40 -36.43
CA SER A 155 27.85 -14.67 -35.11
C SER A 155 28.91 -14.61 -34.00
N LEU A 156 30.10 -15.17 -34.23
CA LEU A 156 31.19 -15.14 -33.25
C LEU A 156 31.84 -13.76 -33.19
N ALA A 157 31.94 -13.05 -34.31
CA ALA A 157 32.49 -11.69 -34.37
C ALA A 157 31.66 -10.72 -33.52
N TYR A 158 30.34 -10.86 -33.52
CA TYR A 158 29.44 -10.10 -32.64
C TYR A 158 29.68 -10.36 -31.14
N LEU A 159 30.05 -11.59 -30.76
CA LEU A 159 30.27 -11.99 -29.37
C LEU A 159 31.60 -11.51 -28.78
N VAL A 160 32.60 -11.20 -29.63
CA VAL A 160 33.93 -10.70 -29.19
C VAL A 160 33.85 -9.45 -28.31
N PRO A 161 33.18 -8.35 -28.71
CA PRO A 161 33.08 -7.16 -27.86
C PRO A 161 32.27 -7.44 -26.58
N VAL A 162 31.21 -8.24 -26.65
CA VAL A 162 30.37 -8.64 -25.51
C VAL A 162 31.18 -9.43 -24.48
N ALA A 163 32.04 -10.35 -24.94
CA ALA A 163 32.90 -11.16 -24.07
C ALA A 163 33.99 -10.32 -23.37
N ASN A 164 34.50 -9.27 -24.01
CA ASN A 164 35.55 -8.41 -23.46
C ASN A 164 34.99 -7.47 -22.35
N ALA A 165 33.71 -7.09 -22.43
CA ALA A 165 32.99 -6.28 -21.42
C ALA A 165 33.75 -5.01 -20.96
N ARG A 166 34.39 -4.30 -21.90
CA ARG A 166 35.10 -3.04 -21.65
C ARG A 166 34.42 -1.88 -22.38
N ALA A 167 34.60 -0.67 -21.84
CA ALA A 167 33.95 0.55 -22.35
C ALA A 167 34.34 0.95 -23.78
N ASN A 168 35.51 0.53 -24.27
CA ASN A 168 35.94 0.77 -25.65
C ASN A 168 35.82 -0.53 -26.46
N ASN A 169 34.81 -0.62 -27.31
CA ASN A 169 34.50 -1.78 -28.19
C ASN A 169 35.56 -2.11 -29.27
N GLN A 170 36.74 -1.48 -29.22
CA GLN A 170 37.75 -1.54 -30.28
C GLN A 170 38.94 -2.46 -29.98
N ARG A 171 39.03 -3.05 -28.78
CA ARG A 171 40.15 -3.96 -28.44
C ARG A 171 39.77 -5.42 -28.67
N GLY A 172 40.58 -6.11 -29.48
CA GLY A 172 40.53 -7.57 -29.65
C GLY A 172 40.83 -8.36 -28.36
N ILE A 173 40.62 -9.67 -28.41
CA ILE A 173 40.84 -10.58 -27.28
C ILE A 173 42.28 -11.10 -27.32
N SER A 174 43.00 -11.00 -26.20
CA SER A 174 44.36 -11.55 -26.13
C SER A 174 44.37 -13.08 -26.00
N VAL A 175 45.42 -13.72 -26.53
CA VAL A 175 45.67 -15.17 -26.39
C VAL A 175 45.61 -15.61 -24.93
N ARG A 176 46.19 -14.82 -24.01
CA ARG A 176 46.17 -15.12 -22.56
C ARG A 176 44.75 -15.11 -21.98
N THR A 177 43.94 -14.16 -22.39
CA THR A 177 42.54 -14.02 -21.93
C THR A 177 41.70 -15.21 -22.40
N LEU A 178 41.74 -15.53 -23.70
CA LEU A 178 40.95 -16.62 -24.28
C LEU A 178 41.41 -17.98 -23.73
N LYS A 179 42.71 -18.20 -23.58
CA LYS A 179 43.26 -19.41 -22.92
C LYS A 179 42.78 -19.55 -21.47
N GLY A 180 42.68 -18.43 -20.73
CA GLY A 180 42.12 -18.40 -19.39
C GLY A 180 40.64 -18.79 -19.33
N TRP A 181 39.84 -18.33 -20.30
CA TRP A 181 38.43 -18.71 -20.42
C TRP A 181 38.26 -20.19 -20.77
N VAL A 182 39.05 -20.73 -21.71
CA VAL A 182 39.02 -22.16 -22.07
C VAL A 182 39.39 -23.03 -20.87
N ALA A 183 40.40 -22.64 -20.09
CA ALA A 183 40.76 -23.35 -18.86
C ALA A 183 39.63 -23.32 -17.81
N ALA A 184 38.97 -22.18 -17.63
CA ALA A 184 37.83 -22.05 -16.72
C ALA A 184 36.62 -22.89 -17.19
N TYR A 185 36.38 -22.93 -18.51
CA TYR A 185 35.32 -23.72 -19.14
C TYR A 185 35.51 -25.23 -18.92
N ARG A 186 36.73 -25.76 -19.13
CA ARG A 186 37.04 -27.19 -18.94
C ARG A 186 37.01 -27.61 -17.47
N ALA A 187 37.38 -26.69 -16.57
CA ALA A 187 37.39 -26.98 -15.15
C ALA A 187 35.99 -27.00 -14.51
N ALA A 188 34.98 -26.44 -15.18
CA ALA A 188 33.60 -26.42 -14.72
C ALA A 188 32.79 -27.57 -15.34
N GLY A 189 32.30 -28.47 -14.48
CA GLY A 189 31.59 -29.68 -14.88
C GLY A 189 30.11 -29.47 -15.25
N SER A 190 29.46 -28.43 -14.73
CA SER A 190 28.05 -28.12 -14.99
C SER A 190 27.86 -26.82 -15.79
N PRO A 191 26.74 -26.64 -16.52
CA PRO A 191 26.42 -25.39 -17.23
C PRO A 191 26.44 -24.17 -16.31
N ASN A 192 25.84 -24.27 -15.12
CA ASN A 192 25.81 -23.18 -14.13
C ASN A 192 27.20 -22.88 -13.56
N ALA A 193 28.04 -23.90 -13.36
CA ALA A 193 29.42 -23.70 -12.94
C ALA A 193 30.25 -22.99 -14.03
N ARG A 194 30.00 -23.25 -15.32
CA ARG A 194 30.66 -22.55 -16.44
C ARG A 194 30.24 -21.09 -16.49
N LEU A 195 28.95 -20.83 -16.33
CA LEU A 195 28.38 -19.49 -16.28
C LEU A 195 28.98 -18.69 -15.11
N ALA A 196 29.02 -19.26 -13.91
CA ALA A 196 29.60 -18.63 -12.73
C ALA A 196 31.12 -18.37 -12.85
N ALA A 197 31.87 -19.30 -13.47
CA ALA A 197 33.32 -19.17 -13.64
C ALA A 197 33.71 -18.13 -14.69
N LEU A 198 32.89 -17.98 -15.75
CA LEU A 198 33.18 -17.09 -16.87
C LEU A 198 32.55 -15.70 -16.74
N ALA A 199 31.62 -15.50 -15.81
CA ALA A 199 31.02 -14.19 -15.56
C ALA A 199 32.06 -13.13 -15.09
N PRO A 200 31.97 -11.88 -15.58
CA PRO A 200 32.84 -10.80 -15.11
C PRO A 200 32.51 -10.44 -13.65
N ARG A 201 33.54 -10.41 -12.82
CA ARG A 201 33.40 -10.06 -11.39
C ARG A 201 33.30 -8.55 -11.22
N PRO A 202 32.45 -8.07 -10.28
CA PRO A 202 32.48 -6.67 -9.89
C PRO A 202 33.84 -6.35 -9.25
N THR A 203 34.46 -5.25 -9.68
CA THR A 203 35.78 -4.81 -9.19
C THR A 203 35.72 -4.20 -7.79
N LYS A 204 34.53 -3.79 -7.32
CA LYS A 204 34.32 -3.18 -6.01
C LYS A 204 33.14 -3.84 -5.31
N THR A 205 33.35 -4.29 -4.08
CA THR A 205 32.27 -4.71 -3.18
C THR A 205 31.50 -3.46 -2.76
N GLU A 206 30.16 -3.50 -2.79
CA GLU A 206 29.35 -2.40 -2.30
C GLU A 206 29.42 -2.33 -0.77
N THR A 207 29.72 -1.15 -0.23
CA THR A 207 29.67 -0.92 1.21
C THR A 207 28.21 -0.86 1.66
N PRO A 208 27.78 -1.70 2.62
CA PRO A 208 26.45 -1.61 3.21
C PRO A 208 26.21 -0.23 3.83
N VAL A 209 24.97 0.27 3.73
CA VAL A 209 24.58 1.61 4.23
C VAL A 209 24.92 1.80 5.72
N VAL A 210 24.79 0.73 6.52
CA VAL A 210 25.06 0.74 7.97
C VAL A 210 26.54 1.00 8.30
N GLN A 211 27.46 0.69 7.38
CA GLN A 211 28.90 0.89 7.59
C GLN A 211 29.36 2.31 7.22
N ILE A 212 28.45 3.17 6.76
CA ILE A 212 28.78 4.54 6.35
C ILE A 212 28.72 5.45 7.58
N ALA A 213 29.86 5.68 8.23
CA ALA A 213 29.97 6.43 9.48
C ALA A 213 29.36 7.85 9.39
N TRP A 214 29.70 8.61 8.35
CA TRP A 214 29.25 9.99 8.16
C TRP A 214 27.75 10.15 7.85
N LEU A 215 27.05 9.06 7.51
CA LEU A 215 25.67 9.14 7.03
C LEU A 215 24.71 9.61 8.13
N ALA A 216 24.89 9.13 9.36
CA ALA A 216 24.06 9.52 10.50
C ALA A 216 24.17 11.02 10.78
N ASP A 217 25.40 11.54 10.76
CA ASP A 217 25.69 12.96 10.96
C ASP A 217 25.09 13.80 9.83
N PHE A 218 25.27 13.39 8.57
CA PHE A 218 24.64 14.09 7.44
C PHE A 218 23.09 14.07 7.52
N MET A 219 22.49 12.95 7.94
CA MET A 219 21.04 12.85 8.12
C MET A 219 20.52 13.85 9.14
N ALA A 220 21.25 14.15 10.22
CA ALA A 220 20.85 15.17 11.19
C ALA A 220 20.74 16.60 10.57
N HIS A 221 21.51 16.88 9.52
CA HIS A 221 21.45 18.14 8.77
C HIS A 221 20.38 18.15 7.67
N HIS A 222 20.06 17.00 7.09
CA HIS A 222 19.18 16.92 5.92
C HIS A 222 17.73 16.50 6.25
N CYS A 223 17.53 15.68 7.27
CA CYS A 223 16.23 15.15 7.70
C CYS A 223 15.48 16.11 8.64
N ARG A 224 15.28 17.36 8.20
CA ARG A 224 14.57 18.41 8.94
C ARG A 224 13.28 18.84 8.23
N PRO A 225 12.26 19.37 8.94
CA PRO A 225 10.98 19.76 8.33
C PRO A 225 11.10 20.86 7.27
N SER A 226 12.15 21.69 7.31
CA SER A 226 12.42 22.69 6.27
C SER A 226 12.80 22.10 4.91
N ALA A 227 13.08 20.79 4.85
CA ALA A 227 13.39 20.03 3.66
C ALA A 227 14.40 20.71 2.69
N PRO A 228 15.58 21.18 3.17
CA PRO A 228 16.57 21.87 2.35
C PRO A 228 17.07 21.01 1.18
N LYS A 229 17.60 21.69 0.15
CA LYS A 229 18.28 21.01 -0.97
C LYS A 229 19.56 20.33 -0.47
N LEU A 230 19.92 19.20 -1.07
CA LEU A 230 21.04 18.36 -0.63
C LEU A 230 22.39 19.10 -0.61
N ALA A 231 22.61 20.02 -1.57
CA ALA A 231 23.81 20.85 -1.60
C ALA A 231 23.92 21.82 -0.41
N HIS A 232 22.79 22.38 0.04
CA HIS A 232 22.76 23.28 1.20
C HIS A 232 23.03 22.51 2.50
N SER A 233 22.36 21.37 2.69
CA SER A 233 22.62 20.50 3.85
C SER A 233 24.07 20.02 3.88
N TYR A 234 24.68 19.75 2.73
CA TYR A 234 26.09 19.35 2.67
C TYR A 234 27.03 20.48 3.11
N GLN A 235 26.74 21.74 2.78
CA GLN A 235 27.57 22.87 3.24
C GLN A 235 27.51 23.02 4.77
N GLU A 236 26.33 22.88 5.37
CA GLU A 236 26.20 22.87 6.84
C GLU A 236 26.93 21.69 7.48
N PHE A 237 26.73 20.50 6.92
CA PHE A 237 27.39 19.27 7.38
C PHE A 237 28.92 19.38 7.30
N ALA A 238 29.46 19.84 6.17
CA ALA A 238 30.90 20.00 6.00
C ALA A 238 31.50 21.01 6.98
N LYS A 239 30.79 22.12 7.26
CA LYS A 239 31.21 23.09 8.28
C LYS A 239 31.24 22.47 9.69
N GLY A 240 30.21 21.73 10.07
CA GLY A 240 30.15 21.05 11.38
C GLY A 240 31.18 19.92 11.52
N TRP A 241 31.40 19.16 10.44
CA TRP A 241 32.36 18.07 10.39
C TRP A 241 33.79 18.57 10.57
N LEU A 242 34.20 19.61 9.84
CA LEU A 242 35.56 20.15 9.92
C LEU A 242 35.90 20.74 11.29
N ALA A 243 34.90 21.05 12.13
CA ALA A 243 35.11 21.51 13.50
C ALA A 243 35.38 20.37 14.49
N THR A 244 34.97 19.13 14.17
CA THR A 244 34.97 17.98 15.10
C THR A 244 35.81 16.82 14.62
N GLN A 245 35.95 16.65 13.30
CA GLN A 245 36.52 15.49 12.64
C GLN A 245 37.51 15.91 11.54
N PRO A 246 38.48 15.06 11.18
CA PRO A 246 39.51 15.42 10.24
C PRO A 246 38.97 15.54 8.80
N ALA A 247 39.58 16.45 8.04
CA ALA A 247 39.16 16.79 6.68
C ALA A 247 39.28 15.61 5.68
N TYR A 248 40.19 14.65 5.92
CA TYR A 248 40.40 13.51 5.01
C TYR A 248 39.26 12.47 5.08
N GLU A 249 38.45 12.49 6.14
CA GLU A 249 37.29 11.59 6.29
C GLU A 249 36.00 12.20 5.74
N LEU A 250 36.04 13.48 5.34
CA LEU A 250 34.89 14.19 4.80
C LEU A 250 34.52 13.61 3.42
N PRO A 251 33.30 13.07 3.24
CA PRO A 251 32.84 12.58 1.95
C PRO A 251 32.63 13.74 0.96
N SER A 252 32.88 13.51 -0.32
CA SER A 252 32.52 14.49 -1.35
C SER A 252 30.99 14.58 -1.53
N LEU A 253 30.50 15.73 -2.00
CA LEU A 253 29.08 15.94 -2.29
C LEU A 253 28.50 14.86 -3.23
N ASP A 254 29.27 14.41 -4.22
CA ASP A 254 28.83 13.34 -5.13
C ASP A 254 28.74 11.97 -4.46
N THR A 255 29.59 11.71 -3.46
CA THR A 255 29.49 10.52 -2.61
C THR A 255 28.20 10.57 -1.81
N VAL A 256 27.90 11.72 -1.19
CA VAL A 256 26.64 11.94 -0.46
C VAL A 256 25.43 11.75 -1.38
N ARG A 257 25.41 12.37 -2.56
CA ARG A 257 24.33 12.19 -3.56
C ARG A 257 24.11 10.73 -3.94
N ARG A 258 25.21 9.99 -4.17
CA ARG A 258 25.15 8.58 -4.57
C ARG A 258 24.55 7.72 -3.47
N VAL A 259 25.02 7.88 -2.23
CA VAL A 259 24.48 7.13 -1.07
C VAL A 259 23.03 7.52 -0.82
N TRP A 260 22.70 8.81 -0.88
CA TRP A 260 21.34 9.30 -0.68
C TRP A 260 20.35 8.68 -1.68
N LYS A 261 20.74 8.58 -2.96
CA LYS A 261 19.91 7.94 -4.00
C LYS A 261 19.68 6.45 -3.76
N LYS A 262 20.59 5.77 -3.04
CA LYS A 262 20.44 4.36 -2.67
C LYS A 262 19.48 4.14 -1.49
N LEU A 263 19.22 5.17 -0.68
CA LEU A 263 18.34 5.03 0.49
C LEU A 263 16.88 4.83 0.06
N PRO A 264 16.11 3.97 0.75
CA PRO A 264 14.68 3.88 0.55
C PRO A 264 13.98 5.23 0.77
N GLN A 265 12.90 5.49 0.04
CA GLN A 265 12.15 6.74 0.13
C GLN A 265 11.66 7.04 1.56
N ILE A 266 11.30 6.00 2.32
CA ILE A 266 10.93 6.10 3.74
C ILE A 266 12.07 6.73 4.55
N MET A 267 13.31 6.30 4.34
CA MET A 267 14.47 6.85 5.05
C MET A 267 14.79 8.26 4.58
N GLN A 268 14.66 8.54 3.28
CA GLN A 268 14.92 9.88 2.73
C GLN A 268 13.94 10.93 3.25
N GLN A 269 12.67 10.57 3.41
CA GLN A 269 11.60 11.48 3.81
C GLN A 269 11.38 11.55 5.32
N ARG A 270 12.01 10.65 6.08
CA ARG A 270 11.98 10.66 7.54
C ARG A 270 12.47 12.01 8.07
N GLY A 271 11.66 12.66 8.91
CA GLY A 271 11.95 13.99 9.46
C GLY A 271 11.71 15.16 8.50
N ARG A 272 11.55 14.92 7.19
CA ARG A 272 11.23 15.95 6.18
C ARG A 272 9.74 16.11 5.97
N MET A 273 9.02 14.99 5.92
CA MET A 273 7.56 14.97 5.81
C MET A 273 6.96 14.73 7.19
N THR A 274 5.86 15.41 7.51
CA THR A 274 5.16 15.29 8.80
C THR A 274 3.73 14.78 8.62
N GLY A 275 3.20 14.17 9.69
CA GLY A 275 1.81 13.74 9.77
C GLY A 275 1.39 12.72 8.69
N ALA A 276 0.25 12.99 8.06
CA ALA A 276 -0.37 12.11 7.06
C ALA A 276 0.53 11.86 5.84
N ALA A 277 1.33 12.85 5.44
CA ALA A 277 2.20 12.76 4.26
C ALA A 277 3.38 11.79 4.47
N TYR A 278 3.87 11.62 5.70
CA TYR A 278 4.86 10.59 6.01
C TYR A 278 4.19 9.22 6.23
N LYS A 279 3.00 9.19 6.86
CA LYS A 279 2.23 7.95 7.05
C LYS A 279 1.90 7.24 5.74
N SER A 280 1.67 7.98 4.64
CA SER A 280 1.41 7.39 3.32
C SER A 280 2.63 6.68 2.71
N LEU A 281 3.84 7.01 3.13
CA LEU A 281 5.07 6.35 2.68
C LEU A 281 5.39 5.10 3.49
N LEU A 282 4.85 5.00 4.71
CA LEU A 282 5.03 3.82 5.53
C LEU A 282 4.33 2.62 4.89
N PRO A 283 4.91 1.41 4.98
CA PRO A 283 4.26 0.22 4.47
C PRO A 283 2.90 0.04 5.15
N TYR A 284 1.89 -0.28 4.35
CA TYR A 284 0.55 -0.58 4.87
C TYR A 284 0.63 -1.77 5.83
N ILE A 285 0.26 -1.56 7.08
CA ILE A 285 0.16 -2.63 8.07
C ILE A 285 -1.24 -3.24 7.95
N ARG A 286 -1.32 -4.43 7.35
CA ARG A 286 -2.55 -5.22 7.38
C ARG A 286 -2.70 -5.80 8.78
N ARG A 287 -3.68 -5.31 9.53
CA ARG A 287 -4.05 -5.89 10.83
C ARG A 287 -4.92 -7.12 10.58
N ASP A 288 -4.66 -8.18 11.33
CA ASP A 288 -5.55 -9.35 11.34
C ASP A 288 -6.68 -9.09 12.33
N TRP A 289 -7.90 -8.98 11.81
CA TRP A 289 -9.11 -8.70 12.58
C TRP A 289 -9.84 -9.98 13.01
N GLN A 290 -9.32 -11.17 12.66
CA GLN A 290 -9.92 -12.44 13.08
C GLN A 290 -9.83 -12.67 14.59
N ALA A 291 -8.88 -12.01 15.27
CA ALA A 291 -8.72 -12.11 16.72
C ALA A 291 -9.79 -11.33 17.51
N LEU A 292 -10.54 -10.44 16.87
CA LEU A 292 -11.60 -9.66 17.53
C LEU A 292 -12.97 -10.23 17.17
N ARG A 293 -13.85 -10.27 18.17
CA ARG A 293 -15.24 -10.65 18.01
C ARG A 293 -16.05 -9.45 17.55
N PRO A 294 -17.16 -9.65 16.82
CA PRO A 294 -18.11 -8.57 16.54
C PRO A 294 -18.51 -7.84 17.82
N ASN A 295 -18.59 -6.52 17.75
CA ASN A 295 -18.91 -5.61 18.85
C ASN A 295 -17.87 -5.50 19.99
N ASP A 296 -16.71 -6.18 19.93
CA ASP A 296 -15.63 -5.97 20.92
C ASP A 296 -15.05 -4.54 20.83
N VAL A 297 -14.96 -3.98 19.61
CA VAL A 297 -14.42 -2.65 19.35
C VAL A 297 -15.30 -1.91 18.35
N TRP A 298 -15.76 -0.72 18.74
CA TRP A 298 -16.45 0.22 17.85
C TRP A 298 -15.53 1.39 17.52
N ILE A 299 -15.46 1.77 16.25
CA ILE A 299 -14.67 2.91 15.78
C ILE A 299 -15.65 4.01 15.38
N GLY A 300 -15.64 5.10 16.13
CA GLY A 300 -16.33 6.33 15.74
C GLY A 300 -15.46 7.13 14.77
N ASP A 301 -15.97 7.40 13.58
CA ASP A 301 -15.36 8.33 12.64
C ASP A 301 -16.34 9.48 12.33
N GLY A 302 -15.80 10.68 12.19
CA GLY A 302 -16.56 11.90 11.93
C GLY A 302 -16.42 12.34 10.48
N HIS A 303 -17.54 12.54 9.80
CA HIS A 303 -17.54 13.07 8.43
C HIS A 303 -18.31 14.38 8.32
N SER A 304 -17.70 15.40 7.71
CA SER A 304 -18.41 16.63 7.36
C SER A 304 -19.08 16.46 5.99
N PHE A 305 -20.38 16.70 5.91
CA PHE A 305 -21.11 16.69 4.64
C PHE A 305 -20.59 17.80 3.72
N LYS A 306 -20.15 17.43 2.52
CA LYS A 306 -19.59 18.36 1.52
C LYS A 306 -20.60 18.61 0.41
N ALA A 307 -21.28 19.75 0.46
CA ALA A 307 -22.14 20.22 -0.63
C ALA A 307 -21.58 21.51 -1.25
N LYS A 308 -21.65 21.61 -2.58
CA LYS A 308 -21.33 22.84 -3.30
C LYS A 308 -22.57 23.72 -3.37
N VAL A 309 -22.56 24.81 -2.63
CA VAL A 309 -23.68 25.75 -2.53
C VAL A 309 -23.26 27.16 -2.96
N GLN A 310 -24.14 27.88 -3.65
CA GLN A 310 -23.91 29.29 -3.97
C GLN A 310 -24.22 30.16 -2.73
N TYR A 311 -23.21 30.25 -1.86
CA TYR A 311 -23.32 30.84 -0.52
C TYR A 311 -24.03 32.20 -0.50
N ARG A 312 -23.63 33.16 -1.34
CA ARG A 312 -24.20 34.53 -1.35
C ARG A 312 -25.71 34.58 -1.63
N LYS A 313 -26.19 33.77 -2.59
CA LYS A 313 -27.61 33.74 -2.96
C LYS A 313 -28.45 33.01 -1.90
N MET A 314 -27.87 32.02 -1.25
CA MET A 314 -28.51 31.28 -0.17
C MET A 314 -28.55 32.08 1.14
N ASP A 315 -27.49 32.78 1.48
CA ASP A 315 -27.44 33.65 2.66
C ASP A 315 -28.49 34.77 2.56
N SER A 316 -28.69 35.33 1.36
CA SER A 316 -29.80 36.26 1.11
C SER A 316 -31.18 35.64 1.39
N ALA A 317 -31.40 34.39 0.95
CA ALA A 317 -32.65 33.67 1.21
C ALA A 317 -32.84 33.36 2.70
N PHE A 318 -31.78 32.96 3.41
CA PHE A 318 -31.84 32.68 4.85
C PHE A 318 -32.06 33.94 5.68
N ASN A 319 -31.42 35.05 5.34
CA ASN A 319 -31.62 36.33 6.02
C ASN A 319 -33.06 36.85 5.83
N ALA A 320 -33.62 36.75 4.62
CA ALA A 320 -35.02 37.09 4.37
C ALA A 320 -35.98 36.20 5.19
N TRP A 321 -35.70 34.89 5.22
CA TRP A 321 -36.49 33.93 6.01
C TRP A 321 -36.40 34.20 7.53
N ARG A 322 -35.21 34.47 8.09
CA ARG A 322 -35.03 34.81 9.51
C ARG A 322 -35.76 36.10 9.91
N GLN A 323 -35.87 37.04 8.99
CA GLN A 323 -36.59 38.31 9.19
C GLN A 323 -38.10 38.18 8.97
N GLY A 324 -38.62 36.98 8.66
CA GLY A 324 -40.04 36.75 8.41
C GLY A 324 -40.57 37.41 7.13
N LYS A 325 -39.70 37.74 6.17
CA LYS A 325 -40.08 38.35 4.89
C LYS A 325 -40.47 37.29 3.88
N GLU A 326 -41.39 37.63 2.96
CA GLU A 326 -41.68 36.78 1.81
C GLU A 326 -40.45 36.66 0.90
N LEU A 327 -40.15 35.43 0.48
CA LEU A 327 -38.98 35.13 -0.34
C LEU A 327 -39.25 35.49 -1.80
N THR A 328 -38.29 36.14 -2.46
CA THR A 328 -38.35 36.39 -3.90
C THR A 328 -38.29 35.09 -4.72
N PRO A 329 -38.78 35.07 -5.98
CA PRO A 329 -38.73 33.86 -6.82
C PRO A 329 -37.32 33.29 -6.98
N GLU A 330 -36.31 34.16 -7.04
CA GLU A 330 -34.91 33.75 -7.08
C GLU A 330 -34.49 33.06 -5.78
N GLN A 331 -34.81 33.65 -4.62
CA GLN A 331 -34.51 33.07 -3.30
C GLN A 331 -35.22 31.74 -3.08
N GLN A 332 -36.49 31.62 -3.50
CA GLN A 332 -37.24 30.36 -3.46
C GLN A 332 -36.56 29.27 -4.29
N ARG A 333 -36.11 29.60 -5.51
CA ARG A 333 -35.38 28.67 -6.39
C ARG A 333 -34.08 28.18 -5.76
N TYR A 334 -33.34 29.05 -5.07
CA TYR A 334 -32.11 28.64 -4.38
C TYR A 334 -32.38 27.84 -3.11
N LYS A 335 -33.44 28.16 -2.36
CA LYS A 335 -33.87 27.38 -1.20
C LYS A 335 -34.31 25.96 -1.60
N ALA A 336 -35.03 25.82 -2.70
CA ALA A 336 -35.47 24.53 -3.23
C ALA A 336 -34.34 23.59 -3.67
N LYS A 337 -33.12 24.10 -3.86
CA LYS A 337 -31.94 23.26 -4.15
C LYS A 337 -31.41 22.54 -2.90
N LEU A 338 -31.78 23.00 -1.72
CA LEU A 338 -31.45 22.30 -0.49
C LEU A 338 -32.53 21.25 -0.19
N PRO A 339 -32.13 20.02 0.15
CA PRO A 339 -33.09 19.07 0.69
C PRO A 339 -33.64 19.62 2.00
N SER A 340 -34.88 19.26 2.32
CA SER A 340 -35.38 19.44 3.68
C SER A 340 -34.53 18.59 4.65
N TRP A 341 -34.54 18.94 5.94
CA TRP A 341 -33.85 18.14 6.94
C TRP A 341 -34.30 16.68 6.93
N GLN A 342 -35.62 16.46 6.81
CA GLN A 342 -36.20 15.12 6.73
C GLN A 342 -35.73 14.35 5.48
N GLN A 343 -35.70 15.01 4.32
CA GLN A 343 -35.23 14.37 3.09
C GLN A 343 -33.74 14.04 3.17
N PHE A 344 -32.93 14.96 3.68
CA PHE A 344 -31.50 14.72 3.91
C PHE A 344 -31.26 13.53 4.81
N MET A 345 -31.98 13.42 5.94
CA MET A 345 -31.87 12.29 6.85
C MET A 345 -32.32 10.97 6.20
N ALA A 346 -33.40 10.99 5.40
CA ALA A 346 -33.83 9.83 4.64
C ALA A 346 -32.77 9.36 3.64
N ASP A 347 -32.16 10.29 2.89
CA ASP A 347 -31.09 9.99 1.94
C ASP A 347 -29.84 9.41 2.62
N VAL A 348 -29.47 9.95 3.80
CA VAL A 348 -28.35 9.43 4.60
C VAL A 348 -28.63 8.01 5.08
N MET A 349 -29.83 7.74 5.61
CA MET A 349 -30.23 6.40 6.04
C MET A 349 -30.22 5.42 4.87
N GLN A 350 -30.69 5.84 3.69
CA GLN A 350 -30.65 5.02 2.49
C GLN A 350 -29.21 4.70 2.07
N CYS A 351 -28.30 5.69 2.10
CA CYS A 351 -26.89 5.47 1.79
C CYS A 351 -26.23 4.46 2.76
N ILE A 352 -26.57 4.50 4.05
CA ILE A 352 -26.09 3.53 5.04
C ILE A 352 -26.64 2.12 4.71
N ALA A 353 -27.93 2.03 4.40
CA ALA A 353 -28.56 0.77 4.03
C ALA A 353 -27.94 0.18 2.76
N ASP A 354 -27.73 0.99 1.72
CA ASP A 354 -27.12 0.57 0.46
C ASP A 354 -25.68 0.10 0.68
N TYR A 355 -24.89 0.82 1.49
CA TYR A 355 -23.52 0.43 1.83
C TYR A 355 -23.47 -0.92 2.55
N ASN A 356 -24.35 -1.12 3.54
CA ASN A 356 -24.42 -2.35 4.33
C ASN A 356 -24.96 -3.56 3.56
N ASN A 357 -25.65 -3.32 2.44
CA ASN A 357 -26.20 -4.35 1.56
C ASN A 357 -25.39 -4.55 0.26
N ARG A 358 -24.35 -3.76 0.03
CA ARG A 358 -23.47 -3.92 -1.15
C ARG A 358 -22.32 -4.90 -0.85
N PRO A 359 -21.96 -5.79 -1.80
CA PRO A 359 -20.74 -6.59 -1.70
C PRO A 359 -19.46 -5.73 -1.68
N HIS A 360 -18.51 -6.03 -0.79
CA HIS A 360 -17.21 -5.34 -0.73
C HIS A 360 -16.05 -6.32 -0.91
N SER A 361 -15.11 -5.98 -1.79
CA SER A 361 -13.94 -6.82 -2.11
C SER A 361 -13.00 -7.07 -0.93
N GLU A 362 -13.09 -6.25 0.12
CA GLU A 362 -12.30 -6.38 1.35
C GLU A 362 -12.77 -7.52 2.25
N LEU A 363 -14.02 -7.96 2.09
CA LEU A 363 -14.61 -9.05 2.85
C LEU A 363 -14.34 -10.41 2.17
N PRO A 364 -14.39 -11.53 2.90
CA PRO A 364 -14.27 -12.87 2.32
C PRO A 364 -15.33 -13.13 1.25
N ARG A 365 -15.05 -14.11 0.38
CA ARG A 365 -16.03 -14.61 -0.58
C ARG A 365 -16.90 -15.67 0.06
N ASN A 366 -18.18 -15.67 -0.29
CA ASN A 366 -19.13 -16.72 0.03
C ASN A 366 -18.87 -17.98 -0.83
N ALA A 367 -19.64 -19.03 -0.58
CA ALA A 367 -19.56 -20.29 -1.34
C ALA A 367 -19.87 -20.13 -2.84
N GLU A 368 -20.59 -19.07 -3.21
CA GLU A 368 -20.97 -18.73 -4.60
C GLU A 368 -19.88 -17.90 -5.31
N GLY A 369 -18.78 -17.56 -4.62
CA GLY A 369 -17.67 -16.78 -5.16
C GLY A 369 -17.88 -15.26 -5.16
N VAL A 370 -19.01 -14.77 -4.61
CA VAL A 370 -19.32 -13.35 -4.43
C VAL A 370 -18.81 -12.88 -3.07
N HIS A 371 -18.33 -11.64 -2.97
CA HIS A 371 -17.93 -11.07 -1.69
C HIS A 371 -19.15 -10.84 -0.77
N TYR A 372 -19.00 -11.08 0.54
CA TYR A 372 -20.07 -10.78 1.49
C TYR A 372 -20.39 -9.28 1.53
N THR A 373 -21.62 -8.95 1.91
CA THR A 373 -21.99 -7.60 2.36
C THR A 373 -21.60 -7.41 3.83
N PRO A 374 -21.42 -6.18 4.33
CA PRO A 374 -21.05 -5.94 5.73
C PRO A 374 -22.09 -6.50 6.70
N LEU A 375 -23.37 -6.37 6.37
CA LEU A 375 -24.46 -6.91 7.18
C LEU A 375 -24.42 -8.45 7.23
N GLN A 376 -24.30 -9.11 6.07
CA GLN A 376 -24.22 -10.57 5.99
C GLN A 376 -23.00 -11.12 6.73
N TYR A 377 -21.84 -10.48 6.59
CA TYR A 377 -20.62 -10.92 7.25
C TYR A 377 -20.70 -10.72 8.78
N ARG A 378 -21.30 -9.61 9.24
CA ARG A 378 -21.57 -9.39 10.66
C ARG A 378 -22.47 -10.48 11.22
N ASP A 379 -23.59 -10.77 10.56
CA ASP A 379 -24.56 -11.76 11.05
C ASP A 379 -23.96 -13.17 11.06
N LEU A 380 -23.17 -13.52 10.04
CA LEU A 380 -22.41 -14.77 10.00
C LEU A 380 -21.45 -14.90 11.20
N ARG A 381 -20.68 -13.83 11.50
CA ARG A 381 -19.74 -13.84 12.63
C ARG A 381 -20.46 -13.89 13.98
N MET A 382 -21.57 -13.17 14.13
CA MET A 382 -22.41 -13.23 15.33
C MET A 382 -22.93 -14.66 15.57
N GLN A 383 -23.37 -15.35 14.50
CA GLN A 383 -23.81 -16.75 14.59
C GLN A 383 -22.67 -17.73 14.89
N GLN A 384 -21.52 -17.59 14.23
CA GLN A 384 -20.34 -18.45 14.43
C GLN A 384 -19.82 -18.40 15.86
N GLU A 385 -19.86 -17.21 16.47
CA GLU A 385 -19.37 -16.99 17.83
C GLU A 385 -20.48 -17.09 18.89
N ASN A 386 -21.71 -17.43 18.47
CA ASN A 386 -22.91 -17.53 19.28
C ASN A 386 -23.12 -16.29 20.19
N LEU A 387 -22.90 -15.11 19.62
CA LEU A 387 -23.04 -13.83 20.31
C LEU A 387 -24.50 -13.38 20.26
N ALA A 388 -25.13 -13.28 21.42
CA ALA A 388 -26.38 -12.55 21.60
C ALA A 388 -26.06 -11.24 22.32
N PRO A 389 -26.20 -10.07 21.68
CA PRO A 389 -26.00 -8.80 22.37
C PRO A 389 -27.11 -8.63 23.41
N ASP A 390 -26.72 -8.30 24.64
CA ASP A 390 -27.67 -7.93 25.68
C ASP A 390 -28.21 -6.54 25.36
N LEU A 391 -29.51 -6.46 25.06
CA LEU A 391 -30.16 -5.21 24.68
C LEU A 391 -30.65 -4.53 25.95
N LEU A 392 -30.33 -3.24 26.09
CA LEU A 392 -30.85 -2.40 27.16
C LEU A 392 -32.38 -2.37 27.13
N ALA A 393 -33.00 -2.38 28.31
CA ALA A 393 -34.45 -2.24 28.42
C ALA A 393 -34.90 -0.85 27.94
N GLU A 394 -36.17 -0.71 27.52
CA GLU A 394 -36.73 0.58 27.07
C GLU A 394 -36.52 1.70 28.10
N ALA A 395 -36.69 1.38 29.39
CA ALA A 395 -36.46 2.33 30.49
C ALA A 395 -34.99 2.75 30.64
N GLU A 396 -34.04 1.88 30.31
CA GLU A 396 -32.60 2.19 30.37
C GLU A 396 -32.17 3.03 29.17
N LEU A 397 -32.70 2.72 27.98
CA LEU A 397 -32.52 3.52 26.77
C LEU A 397 -33.05 4.93 26.96
N ASP A 398 -34.21 5.06 27.60
CA ASP A 398 -34.84 6.34 27.89
C ASP A 398 -33.93 7.26 28.73
N VAL A 399 -33.02 6.72 29.53
CA VAL A 399 -32.09 7.50 30.37
C VAL A 399 -30.73 7.69 29.70
N LEU A 400 -30.40 6.85 28.72
CA LEU A 400 -29.12 6.86 28.02
C LEU A 400 -29.00 8.13 27.13
N PHE A 401 -27.87 8.82 27.21
CA PHE A 401 -27.52 9.97 26.35
C PHE A 401 -28.43 11.21 26.40
N ARG A 402 -29.07 11.50 27.55
CA ARG A 402 -29.73 12.80 27.74
C ARG A 402 -28.74 13.90 28.14
N PRO A 403 -28.63 15.00 27.38
CA PRO A 403 -27.92 16.19 27.84
C PRO A 403 -28.53 16.71 29.14
N GLN A 404 -27.68 17.21 30.04
CA GLN A 404 -28.12 17.74 31.32
C GLN A 404 -27.79 19.22 31.44
N GLU A 405 -28.76 20.01 31.88
CA GLU A 405 -28.54 21.40 32.30
C GLU A 405 -28.86 21.57 33.79
N VAL A 406 -28.07 22.41 34.47
CA VAL A 406 -28.34 22.77 35.86
C VAL A 406 -29.39 23.88 35.90
N ARG A 407 -30.49 23.66 36.61
CA ARG A 407 -31.58 24.62 36.78
C ARG A 407 -32.01 24.70 38.24
N LYS A 408 -32.48 25.88 38.66
CA LYS A 408 -33.06 26.09 39.98
C LYS A 408 -34.53 25.73 40.00
N VAL A 409 -34.94 25.01 41.04
CA VAL A 409 -36.34 24.66 41.25
C VAL A 409 -37.08 25.79 41.95
N ALA A 410 -38.16 26.26 41.34
CA ALA A 410 -39.02 27.31 41.90
C ALA A 410 -40.45 26.80 42.05
N ARG A 411 -40.94 26.65 43.30
CA ARG A 411 -42.33 26.27 43.61
C ARG A 411 -42.81 25.01 42.85
N GLY A 412 -41.97 23.97 42.80
CA GLY A 412 -42.24 22.72 42.09
C GLY A 412 -42.14 22.81 40.56
N GLN A 413 -41.62 23.92 40.03
CA GLN A 413 -41.45 24.16 38.59
C GLN A 413 -39.99 24.39 38.22
N ILE A 414 -39.68 24.06 36.98
CA ILE A 414 -38.37 24.23 36.35
C ILE A 414 -38.58 24.88 34.99
N GLU A 415 -37.83 25.93 34.69
CA GLU A 415 -37.83 26.59 33.39
C GLU A 415 -36.64 26.10 32.55
N LEU A 416 -36.91 25.58 31.36
CA LEU A 416 -35.91 25.08 30.42
C LEU A 416 -36.32 25.42 28.99
N PHE A 417 -35.44 26.08 28.22
CA PHE A 417 -35.68 26.54 26.83
C PHE A 417 -37.00 27.31 26.60
N GLY A 418 -37.51 28.03 27.60
CA GLY A 418 -38.78 28.76 27.54
C GLY A 418 -40.03 27.93 27.85
N ASN A 419 -39.86 26.63 28.13
CA ASN A 419 -40.92 25.74 28.62
C ASN A 419 -40.88 25.67 30.16
N VAL A 420 -42.07 25.52 30.77
CA VAL A 420 -42.21 25.34 32.22
C VAL A 420 -42.58 23.89 32.49
N TYR A 421 -41.74 23.19 33.24
CA TYR A 421 -41.93 21.79 33.64
C TYR A 421 -42.37 21.74 35.10
N PHE A 422 -43.38 20.92 35.41
CA PHE A 422 -43.93 20.79 36.75
C PHE A 422 -43.98 19.34 37.21
N SER A 423 -43.65 19.13 38.49
CA SER A 423 -43.91 17.89 39.23
C SER A 423 -44.14 18.22 40.71
N THR A 424 -44.98 17.45 41.38
CA THR A 424 -45.23 17.58 42.82
C THR A 424 -43.98 17.33 43.64
N ASP A 425 -43.14 16.41 43.18
CA ASP A 425 -41.95 15.94 43.92
C ASP A 425 -40.83 17.01 43.92
N LEU A 426 -40.91 17.97 43.01
CA LEU A 426 -40.02 19.14 42.95
C LEU A 426 -40.36 20.19 44.03
N ALA A 427 -41.50 20.09 44.69
CA ALA A 427 -41.86 21.05 45.74
C ALA A 427 -40.91 20.97 46.94
N GLU A 428 -40.37 19.78 47.24
CA GLU A 428 -39.45 19.55 48.35
C GLU A 428 -38.06 20.17 48.11
N LEU A 429 -37.65 20.29 46.85
CA LEU A 429 -36.34 20.81 46.44
C LEU A 429 -36.37 22.31 46.13
N HIS A 430 -37.29 23.06 46.75
CA HIS A 430 -37.46 24.47 46.43
C HIS A 430 -36.20 25.30 46.74
N GLY A 431 -35.67 25.97 45.71
CA GLY A 431 -34.48 26.82 45.82
C GLY A 431 -33.17 26.06 45.62
N GLU A 432 -33.22 24.74 45.46
CA GLU A 432 -32.05 23.91 45.17
C GLU A 432 -31.73 23.85 43.67
N ASP A 433 -30.45 23.64 43.36
CA ASP A 433 -29.96 23.37 42.00
C ASP A 433 -30.14 21.88 41.68
N VAL A 434 -30.82 21.59 40.57
CA VAL A 434 -31.04 20.23 40.07
C VAL A 434 -30.49 20.08 38.65
N ARG A 435 -30.14 18.85 38.28
CA ARG A 435 -29.74 18.49 36.92
C ARG A 435 -30.97 18.03 36.15
N VAL A 436 -31.27 18.71 35.06
CA VAL A 436 -32.44 18.44 34.23
C VAL A 436 -31.96 17.80 32.95
N ALA A 437 -32.27 16.52 32.79
CA ALA A 437 -31.98 15.75 31.60
C ALA A 437 -33.17 15.85 30.64
N TYR A 438 -32.92 16.31 29.41
CA TYR A 438 -33.96 16.56 28.41
C TYR A 438 -33.66 15.79 27.12
N ASP A 439 -34.70 15.58 26.31
CA ASP A 439 -34.58 15.05 24.96
C ASP A 439 -34.60 16.23 23.96
N TYR A 440 -33.85 16.14 22.87
CA TYR A 440 -33.82 17.18 21.84
C TYR A 440 -35.04 17.11 20.92
N ASP A 441 -35.60 15.90 20.73
CA ASP A 441 -36.71 15.67 19.81
C ASP A 441 -38.07 15.67 20.54
N ASP A 442 -38.11 15.34 21.84
CA ASP A 442 -39.31 15.34 22.67
C ASP A 442 -39.21 16.28 23.88
N ALA A 443 -40.00 17.36 23.85
CA ALA A 443 -40.08 18.34 24.92
C ALA A 443 -41.21 18.07 25.94
N GLU A 444 -41.99 16.99 25.81
CA GLU A 444 -43.12 16.72 26.69
C GLU A 444 -42.69 16.45 28.14
N TRP A 445 -41.53 15.80 28.31
CA TRP A 445 -41.04 15.34 29.60
C TRP A 445 -39.55 15.65 29.80
N VAL A 446 -39.21 16.00 31.04
CA VAL A 446 -37.82 16.11 31.50
C VAL A 446 -37.59 15.22 32.72
N TYR A 447 -36.40 14.66 32.81
CA TYR A 447 -35.98 13.84 33.94
C TYR A 447 -35.11 14.67 34.87
N VAL A 448 -35.48 14.76 36.14
CA VAL A 448 -34.79 15.60 37.12
C VAL A 448 -33.97 14.73 38.06
N TYR A 449 -32.71 15.10 38.23
CA TYR A 449 -31.74 14.45 39.10
C TYR A 449 -31.19 15.47 40.10
N LYS A 450 -30.82 15.03 41.30
CA LYS A 450 -30.07 15.86 42.23
C LYS A 450 -28.63 16.03 41.75
N MET A 451 -27.89 16.95 42.39
CA MET A 451 -26.48 17.18 42.06
C MET A 451 -25.57 15.97 42.35
N ASP A 452 -25.99 15.07 43.24
CA ASP A 452 -25.33 13.79 43.51
C ASP A 452 -25.60 12.70 42.45
N GLY A 453 -26.50 12.95 41.49
CA GLY A 453 -26.88 12.02 40.43
C GLY A 453 -28.06 11.12 40.76
N SER A 454 -28.67 11.23 41.95
CA SER A 454 -29.89 10.51 42.30
C SER A 454 -31.09 11.00 41.48
N PHE A 455 -31.88 10.07 40.95
CA PHE A 455 -33.12 10.39 40.23
C PHE A 455 -34.19 10.91 41.20
N VAL A 456 -34.85 12.01 40.85
CA VAL A 456 -35.93 12.61 41.65
C VAL A 456 -37.28 12.28 41.04
N CYS A 457 -37.57 12.80 39.84
CA CYS A 457 -38.87 12.65 39.20
C CYS A 457 -38.82 12.94 37.70
N LYS A 458 -39.89 12.54 37.00
CA LYS A 458 -40.18 12.91 35.62
C LYS A 458 -41.18 14.08 35.62
N ALA A 459 -40.78 15.26 35.16
CA ALA A 459 -41.60 16.47 35.17
C ALA A 459 -42.24 16.73 33.80
N LYS A 460 -43.52 17.11 33.78
CA LYS A 460 -44.29 17.33 32.55
C LYS A 460 -44.28 18.80 32.16
N VAL A 461 -44.16 19.10 30.87
CA VAL A 461 -44.39 20.45 30.34
C VAL A 461 -45.81 20.90 30.68
N ASP A 462 -45.94 22.12 31.21
CA ASP A 462 -47.21 22.75 31.59
C ASP A 462 -48.07 21.92 32.57
N GLY A 463 -47.47 21.01 33.34
CA GLY A 463 -48.20 20.10 34.25
C GLY A 463 -49.01 20.82 35.35
N ASN A 464 -48.75 22.10 35.60
CA ASN A 464 -49.50 22.94 36.55
C ASN A 464 -50.73 23.62 35.91
N LYS A 465 -50.89 23.58 34.58
CA LYS A 465 -52.08 24.10 33.90
C LYS A 465 -53.23 23.12 34.06
N ARG A 466 -53.93 23.19 35.19
CA ARG A 466 -55.31 22.67 35.28
C ARG A 466 -56.20 23.61 34.45
N ALA A 467 -56.97 23.07 33.50
CA ALA A 467 -58.08 23.83 32.93
C ALA A 467 -59.00 24.22 34.10
N ALA A 468 -59.07 25.52 34.41
CA ALA A 468 -59.57 26.01 35.70
C ALA A 468 -61.01 25.57 36.02
N MET A 469 -61.82 25.26 34.99
CA MET A 469 -63.02 24.42 34.98
C MET A 469 -63.32 24.07 33.51
N PRO A 470 -64.13 23.05 33.16
CA PRO A 470 -64.68 22.93 31.81
C PRO A 470 -65.62 24.12 31.55
N ILE A 471 -65.08 25.17 30.91
CA ILE A 471 -65.87 26.33 30.47
C ILE A 471 -66.79 25.85 29.35
N THR A 472 -68.10 26.02 29.50
CA THR A 472 -69.06 25.66 28.45
C THR A 472 -68.81 26.50 27.19
N VAL A 473 -69.07 25.96 25.99
CA VAL A 473 -68.90 26.70 24.72
C VAL A 473 -69.68 28.03 24.72
N ARG A 474 -70.79 28.11 25.46
CA ARG A 474 -71.59 29.34 25.65
C ARG A 474 -70.82 30.44 26.39
N ASP A 475 -70.06 30.09 27.43
CA ASP A 475 -69.31 31.05 28.23
C ASP A 475 -68.02 31.51 27.52
N GLN A 476 -67.35 30.62 26.77
CA GLN A 476 -66.23 31.02 25.91
C GLN A 476 -66.65 32.01 24.81
N LEU A 477 -67.83 31.80 24.21
CA LEU A 477 -68.40 32.73 23.23
C LEU A 477 -68.80 34.06 23.89
N ALA A 478 -69.36 34.04 25.10
CA ALA A 478 -69.70 35.25 25.84
C ALA A 478 -68.45 36.06 26.21
N GLU A 479 -67.38 35.41 26.62
CA GLU A 479 -66.11 36.05 26.97
C GLU A 479 -65.39 36.61 25.74
N ARG A 480 -65.40 35.89 24.61
CA ARG A 480 -64.91 36.42 23.32
C ARG A 480 -65.73 37.63 22.85
N ARG A 481 -67.06 37.62 23.01
CA ARG A 481 -67.91 38.79 22.73
C ARG A 481 -67.60 39.96 23.67
N ALA A 482 -67.35 39.70 24.95
CA ALA A 482 -66.99 40.72 25.93
C ALA A 482 -65.63 41.35 25.61
N LYS A 483 -64.59 40.55 25.37
CA LYS A 483 -63.26 41.02 24.92
C LYS A 483 -63.35 41.78 23.59
N GLY A 484 -64.18 41.32 22.65
CA GLY A 484 -64.43 42.03 21.39
C GLY A 484 -65.19 43.35 21.56
N ARG A 485 -66.06 43.49 22.59
CA ARG A 485 -66.71 44.77 22.94
C ARG A 485 -65.73 45.74 23.58
N ILE A 486 -64.89 45.25 24.51
CA ILE A 486 -63.85 46.04 25.17
C ILE A 486 -62.87 46.59 24.14
N LYS A 487 -62.32 45.74 23.26
CA LYS A 487 -61.37 46.17 22.22
C LYS A 487 -61.97 47.18 21.23
N ARG A 488 -63.27 47.08 20.92
CA ARG A 488 -63.98 48.08 20.12
C ARG A 488 -64.13 49.39 20.86
N ALA A 489 -64.55 49.35 22.13
CA ALA A 489 -64.65 50.53 22.97
C ALA A 489 -63.28 51.22 23.15
N GLU A 490 -62.21 50.46 23.34
CA GLU A 490 -60.83 50.98 23.40
C GLU A 490 -60.41 51.66 22.10
N ASN A 491 -60.71 51.08 20.94
CA ASN A 491 -60.46 51.73 19.65
C ASN A 491 -61.29 53.01 19.48
N THR A 492 -62.55 53.03 19.92
CA THR A 492 -63.40 54.23 19.89
C THR A 492 -62.85 55.32 20.83
N ILE A 493 -62.42 54.95 22.04
CA ILE A 493 -61.77 55.86 22.99
C ILE A 493 -60.45 56.40 22.41
N ARG A 494 -59.69 55.56 21.71
CA ARG A 494 -58.44 55.96 21.05
C ARG A 494 -58.71 56.99 19.94
N LEU A 495 -59.69 56.73 19.08
CA LEU A 495 -60.14 57.67 18.04
C LEU A 495 -60.63 59.00 18.64
N ALA A 496 -61.47 58.96 19.69
CA ALA A 496 -61.95 60.17 20.36
C ALA A 496 -60.80 60.99 20.98
N LYS A 497 -59.76 60.32 21.52
CA LYS A 497 -58.53 60.96 22.02
C LYS A 497 -57.66 61.52 20.89
N GLU A 498 -57.68 60.91 19.70
CA GLU A 498 -57.02 61.42 18.50
C GLU A 498 -57.74 62.67 17.96
N GLU A 499 -59.07 62.73 18.04
CA GLU A 499 -59.88 63.90 17.66
C GLU A 499 -59.73 65.10 18.61
N THR A 500 -59.44 64.86 19.89
CA THR A 500 -59.18 65.94 20.88
C THR A 500 -57.75 66.47 20.84
N ARG A 501 -56.86 65.87 20.05
CA ARG A 501 -55.55 66.49 19.78
C ARG A 501 -55.81 67.74 18.93
N PRO A 502 -55.39 68.94 19.39
CA PRO A 502 -55.54 70.14 18.58
C PRO A 502 -54.84 69.92 17.24
N ALA A 503 -55.52 70.29 16.14
CA ALA A 503 -54.94 70.27 14.81
C ALA A 503 -53.66 71.08 14.86
N ILE A 504 -52.52 70.45 14.54
CA ILE A 504 -51.29 71.18 14.29
C ILE A 504 -51.62 72.05 13.08
N GLU A 505 -51.73 73.36 13.29
CA GLU A 505 -51.82 74.33 12.20
C GLU A 505 -50.58 74.14 11.33
N HIS A 506 -50.74 73.44 10.22
CA HIS A 506 -49.74 73.41 9.19
C HIS A 506 -49.77 74.77 8.51
N GLN A 507 -49.10 75.77 9.09
CA GLN A 507 -48.66 76.90 8.29
C GLN A 507 -47.80 76.33 7.17
N PRO A 508 -48.07 76.63 5.89
CA PRO A 508 -47.15 76.28 4.84
C PRO A 508 -45.93 77.18 5.01
N ASP A 509 -44.86 76.63 5.57
CA ASP A 509 -43.58 77.32 5.64
C ASP A 509 -42.97 77.38 4.23
N PHE A 510 -43.25 78.47 3.52
CA PHE A 510 -42.58 78.85 2.28
C PHE A 510 -41.22 79.54 2.53
N GLY A 511 -40.72 79.55 3.77
CA GLY A 511 -39.46 80.18 4.17
C GLY A 511 -38.19 79.55 3.58
N LEU A 512 -38.29 78.37 2.95
CA LEU A 512 -37.16 77.74 2.25
C LEU A 512 -36.86 78.34 0.86
N LEU A 513 -37.71 79.24 0.34
CA LEU A 513 -37.57 79.80 -1.01
C LEU A 513 -37.28 81.30 -1.07
N VAL A 514 -37.53 82.06 0.00
CA VAL A 514 -37.13 83.47 0.08
C VAL A 514 -36.73 83.79 1.51
N GLY A 515 -35.42 83.86 1.73
CA GLY A 515 -34.83 84.08 3.04
C GLY A 515 -35.16 85.45 3.63
N ASN A 516 -35.29 85.48 4.95
CA ASN A 516 -34.83 86.55 5.84
C ASN A 516 -35.06 86.13 7.31
N GLY A 517 -34.01 85.61 7.96
CA GLY A 517 -34.01 85.35 9.41
C GLY A 517 -32.99 84.30 9.89
N ASN A 518 -31.74 84.74 10.08
CA ASN A 518 -30.61 84.13 10.82
C ASN A 518 -30.62 82.61 11.12
N TYR A 519 -29.91 81.89 10.25
CA TYR A 519 -29.44 80.52 10.46
C TYR A 519 -28.17 80.51 11.32
N GLU A 520 -28.24 79.99 12.54
CA GLU A 520 -27.05 79.46 13.22
C GLU A 520 -26.85 78.00 12.77
N PRO A 521 -25.75 77.67 12.08
CA PRO A 521 -25.46 76.29 11.73
C PRO A 521 -25.18 75.49 12.99
N VAL A 522 -25.99 74.46 13.25
CA VAL A 522 -25.55 73.35 14.10
C VAL A 522 -24.40 72.66 13.34
N PRO A 523 -23.15 72.68 13.84
CA PRO A 523 -22.04 72.09 13.11
C PRO A 523 -22.24 70.58 13.09
N ALA A 524 -22.52 70.04 11.91
CA ALA A 524 -22.46 68.61 11.68
C ALA A 524 -21.04 68.13 12.02
N LYS A 525 -20.89 67.30 13.05
CA LYS A 525 -19.62 66.63 13.37
C LYS A 525 -19.20 65.81 12.16
N LYS A 526 -18.20 66.30 11.42
CA LYS A 526 -17.58 65.53 10.32
C LYS A 526 -16.98 64.26 10.92
N PRO A 527 -17.14 63.09 10.27
CA PRO A 527 -16.47 61.87 10.71
C PRO A 527 -14.96 62.12 10.69
N GLN A 528 -14.29 61.81 11.79
CA GLN A 528 -12.85 62.01 11.93
C GLN A 528 -12.15 60.89 11.18
N ILE A 529 -11.43 61.23 10.11
CA ILE A 529 -10.77 60.29 9.20
C ILE A 529 -9.29 60.23 9.60
N PHE A 530 -8.80 59.03 9.91
CA PHE A 530 -7.40 58.75 10.23
C PHE A 530 -6.72 58.12 9.02
N MET A 531 -5.50 58.55 8.68
CA MET A 531 -4.77 58.01 7.52
C MET A 531 -4.09 56.66 7.80
N PHE A 532 -3.78 56.34 9.06
CA PHE A 532 -3.23 55.06 9.48
C PHE A 532 -3.97 54.52 10.71
N GLU A 533 -4.06 53.20 10.85
CA GLU A 533 -4.77 52.54 11.97
C GLU A 533 -4.15 52.85 13.34
N SER A 534 -2.84 53.10 13.41
CA SER A 534 -2.15 53.50 14.65
C SER A 534 -2.68 54.79 15.25
N ASP A 535 -3.02 55.77 14.41
CA ASP A 535 -3.46 57.10 14.83
C ASP A 535 -4.91 57.08 15.33
N ARG A 536 -5.70 56.13 14.81
CA ARG A 536 -7.04 55.87 15.29
C ARG A 536 -7.02 55.21 16.67
N ASP A 537 -6.16 54.22 16.87
CA ASP A 537 -6.06 53.47 18.13
C ASP A 537 -5.56 54.35 19.29
N GLU A 538 -4.64 55.29 19.04
CA GLU A 538 -4.19 56.25 20.07
C GLU A 538 -5.28 57.26 20.44
N TRP A 539 -6.07 57.73 19.48
CA TRP A 539 -7.20 58.60 19.73
C TRP A 539 -8.30 57.91 20.52
N GLU A 540 -8.63 56.65 20.20
CA GLU A 540 -9.62 55.86 20.94
C GLU A 540 -9.16 55.56 22.39
N ARG A 541 -7.86 55.34 22.63
CA ARG A 541 -7.30 55.16 24.00
C ARG A 541 -7.32 56.45 24.84
N GLN A 542 -7.18 57.62 24.23
CA GLN A 542 -7.27 58.90 24.95
C GLN A 542 -8.70 59.27 25.34
N GLN A 543 -9.71 58.79 24.62
CA GLN A 543 -11.13 59.00 24.93
C GLN A 543 -11.68 58.00 25.97
N ALA A 544 -10.97 56.90 26.23
CA ALA A 544 -11.37 55.86 27.19
C ALA A 544 -10.79 56.05 28.61
N LYS A 545 -10.01 57.11 28.85
CA LYS A 545 -9.64 57.60 30.19
C LYS A 545 -10.63 58.67 30.63
#